data_AF-A0AA45MI84-F1
#
_entry.id   AF-A0AA45MI84-F1
#
_cell.length_a   1.000
_cell.length_b   1.000
_cell.length_c   1.000
_cell.angle_alpha   90.00
_cell.angle_beta   90.00
_cell.angle_gamma   90.00
#
_symmetry.space_group_name_H-M   'P 1'
#
loop_
_entity.id
_entity.type
_entity.pdbx_description
1 polymer ?
#
loop_
_entity_poly.entity_id
_entity_poly.type
_entity_poly.pdbx_seq_one_letter_code
_entity_poly.pdbx_strand_id
1 'polypeptide(L)'
;MDTQKRLHENISALADGELADSERELALAALDTAEGQAAWRAYHLTGDVLRDQASGALSDDFGASLAARLAAEPAYVPAAAPAGRAADPAETPADVILP
;
A
#
# COMPACT_ATOMS: atom_id res chain seq x y z
N MET A 1 -3.10 -17.46 -18.44
CA MET A 1 -3.70 -16.11 -18.44
C MET A 1 -4.27 -15.77 -17.06
N ASP A 2 -4.83 -16.74 -16.35
CA ASP A 2 -5.43 -16.53 -15.00
C ASP A 2 -4.43 -16.14 -13.92
N THR A 3 -3.18 -16.62 -13.99
CA THR A 3 -2.13 -16.30 -13.01
C THR A 3 -1.72 -14.83 -13.07
N GLN A 4 -1.56 -14.27 -14.27
CA GLN A 4 -1.19 -12.85 -14.44
C GLN A 4 -2.31 -11.94 -13.93
N LYS A 5 -3.56 -12.30 -14.24
CA LYS A 5 -4.73 -11.59 -13.76
C LYS A 5 -4.78 -11.57 -12.23
N ARG A 6 -4.61 -12.72 -11.58
CA ARG A 6 -4.54 -12.78 -10.10
C ARG A 6 -3.40 -11.98 -9.52
N LEU A 7 -2.23 -11.99 -10.18
CA LEU A 7 -1.09 -11.18 -9.74
C LEU A 7 -1.46 -9.69 -9.71
N HIS A 8 -2.07 -9.20 -10.78
CA HIS A 8 -2.53 -7.81 -10.87
C HIS A 8 -3.61 -7.48 -9.84
N GLU A 9 -4.57 -8.38 -9.61
CA GLU A 9 -5.61 -8.23 -8.58
C GLU A 9 -5.00 -8.10 -7.19
N ASN A 10 -4.04 -8.94 -6.83
CA ASN A 10 -3.37 -8.88 -5.52
C ASN A 10 -2.55 -7.61 -5.35
N ILE A 11 -1.85 -7.16 -6.39
CA ILE A 11 -1.10 -5.89 -6.36
C ILE A 11 -2.06 -4.71 -6.22
N SER A 12 -3.21 -4.72 -6.90
CA SER A 12 -4.24 -3.70 -6.75
C SER A 12 -4.79 -3.67 -5.34
N ALA A 13 -5.21 -4.82 -4.80
CA ALA A 13 -5.73 -4.92 -3.43
C ALA A 13 -4.69 -4.45 -2.40
N LEU A 14 -3.40 -4.76 -2.61
CA LEU A 14 -2.32 -4.27 -1.75
C LEU A 14 -2.16 -2.75 -1.82
N ALA A 15 -2.22 -2.16 -3.01
CA ALA A 15 -2.09 -0.72 -3.21
C ALA A 15 -3.23 0.06 -2.51
N ASP A 16 -4.43 -0.53 -2.48
CA ASP A 16 -5.61 0.05 -1.82
C ASP A 16 -5.67 -0.25 -0.31
N GLY A 17 -4.81 -1.15 0.21
CA GLY A 17 -4.83 -1.57 1.62
C GLY A 17 -5.87 -2.64 1.95
N GLU A 18 -6.52 -3.21 0.93
CA GLU A 18 -7.64 -4.17 1.02
C GLU A 18 -7.18 -5.64 0.82
N LEU A 19 -5.86 -5.89 0.74
CA LEU A 19 -5.33 -7.24 0.58
C LEU A 19 -5.60 -8.10 1.83
N ALA A 20 -6.16 -9.29 1.64
CA ALA A 20 -6.32 -10.28 2.70
C ALA A 20 -4.96 -10.73 3.26
N ASP A 21 -4.86 -10.88 4.58
CA ASP A 21 -3.59 -11.26 5.24
C ASP A 21 -3.00 -12.57 4.70
N SER A 22 -3.84 -13.54 4.32
CA SER A 22 -3.42 -14.80 3.72
C SER A 22 -2.74 -14.67 2.37
N GLU A 23 -2.92 -13.55 1.68
CA GLU A 23 -2.39 -13.30 0.33
C GLU A 23 -1.16 -12.39 0.35
N ARG A 24 -0.77 -11.91 1.54
CA ARG A 24 0.34 -10.95 1.73
C ARG A 24 1.67 -11.46 1.20
N GLU A 25 2.05 -12.69 1.53
CA GLU A 25 3.31 -13.29 1.06
C GLU A 25 3.34 -13.43 -0.46
N LEU A 26 2.21 -13.80 -1.06
CA LEU A 26 2.10 -13.95 -2.51
C LEU A 26 2.21 -12.59 -3.21
N ALA A 27 1.58 -11.55 -2.66
CA ALA A 27 1.68 -10.19 -3.19
C ALA A 27 3.11 -9.64 -3.07
N LEU A 28 3.80 -9.91 -1.96
CA LEU A 28 5.22 -9.54 -1.79
C LEU A 28 6.12 -10.29 -2.79
N ALA A 29 5.91 -11.59 -3.00
CA ALA A 29 6.64 -12.35 -4.01
C ALA A 29 6.38 -11.82 -5.44
N ALA A 30 5.16 -11.37 -5.73
CA ALA A 30 4.85 -10.72 -7.00
C ALA A 30 5.59 -9.38 -7.17
N LEU A 31 5.69 -8.58 -6.10
CA LEU A 31 6.45 -7.32 -6.10
C LEU A 31 7.97 -7.50 -6.23
N ASP A 32 8.50 -8.71 -6.04
CA ASP A 32 9.91 -9.02 -6.30
C ASP A 32 10.20 -9.19 -7.81
N THR A 33 9.16 -9.22 -8.65
CA THR A 33 9.30 -9.32 -10.11
C THR A 33 9.26 -7.95 -10.79
N ALA A 34 9.97 -7.81 -11.91
CA ALA A 34 9.97 -6.58 -12.70
C ALA A 34 8.55 -6.18 -13.18
N GLU A 35 7.73 -7.17 -13.52
CA GLU A 35 6.35 -6.96 -13.94
C GLU A 35 5.45 -6.49 -12.79
N GLY A 36 5.57 -7.10 -11.61
CA GLY A 36 4.84 -6.66 -10.42
C GLY A 36 5.21 -5.24 -9.99
N GLN A 37 6.50 -4.89 -10.03
CA GLN A 37 6.95 -3.52 -9.76
C GLN A 37 6.41 -2.51 -10.78
N ALA A 38 6.31 -2.92 -12.06
CA ALA A 38 5.72 -2.07 -13.09
C ALA A 38 4.22 -1.84 -12.86
N ALA A 39 3.48 -2.90 -12.50
CA ALA A 39 2.06 -2.80 -12.15
C ALA A 39 1.84 -1.88 -10.92
N TRP A 40 2.62 -2.08 -9.85
CA TRP A 40 2.58 -1.24 -8.65
C TRP A 40 2.77 0.25 -8.97
N ARG A 41 3.82 0.59 -9.74
CA ARG A 41 4.06 1.98 -10.16
C ARG A 41 2.90 2.55 -10.98
N ALA A 42 2.36 1.76 -11.91
CA ALA A 42 1.27 2.21 -12.77
C ALA A 42 0.00 2.50 -11.97
N TYR A 43 -0.35 1.69 -10.97
CA TYR A 43 -1.54 1.87 -10.15
C TYR A 43 -1.42 3.12 -9.26
N HIS A 44 -0.29 3.30 -8.58
CA HIS A 44 -0.07 4.53 -7.80
C HIS A 44 -0.09 5.78 -8.68
N LEU A 45 0.63 5.78 -9.81
CA LEU A 45 0.65 6.91 -10.73
C LEU A 45 -0.76 7.25 -11.26
N THR A 46 -1.54 6.23 -11.63
CA THR A 46 -2.93 6.44 -12.09
C THR A 46 -3.75 7.09 -10.99
N GLY A 47 -3.65 6.59 -9.75
CA GLY A 47 -4.34 7.19 -8.60
C GLY A 47 -3.92 8.64 -8.35
N ASP A 48 -2.62 8.93 -8.45
CA ASP A 48 -2.10 10.27 -8.20
C ASP A 48 -2.54 11.26 -9.28
N VAL A 49 -2.58 10.83 -10.55
CA VAL A 49 -3.15 11.65 -11.64
C VAL A 49 -4.63 11.92 -11.41
N LEU A 50 -5.42 10.90 -11.04
CA LEU A 50 -6.86 11.06 -10.78
C LEU A 50 -7.15 12.02 -9.61
N ARG A 51 -6.23 12.14 -8.65
CA ARG A 51 -6.35 13.03 -7.48
C ARG A 51 -5.67 14.39 -7.66
N ASP A 52 -5.13 14.69 -8.84
CA ASP A 52 -4.31 15.88 -9.11
C ASP A 52 -3.09 16.00 -8.17
N GLN A 53 -2.51 14.85 -7.79
CA GLN A 53 -1.35 14.74 -6.91
C GLN A 53 -0.09 14.26 -7.63
N ALA A 54 -0.15 14.06 -8.95
CA ALA A 54 0.99 13.69 -9.78
C ALA A 54 1.95 14.89 -9.99
N SER A 55 2.51 15.41 -8.90
CA SER A 55 3.41 16.56 -8.88
C SER A 55 4.82 16.15 -8.44
N GLY A 56 5.84 16.70 -9.10
CA GLY A 56 7.24 16.48 -8.77
C GLY A 56 7.78 15.13 -9.25
N ALA A 57 8.49 15.15 -10.38
CA ALA A 57 9.26 13.99 -10.81
C ALA A 57 10.49 13.82 -9.90
N LEU A 58 10.66 12.62 -9.36
CA LEU A 58 11.90 12.21 -8.71
C LEU A 58 12.95 11.92 -9.78
N SER A 59 14.24 12.02 -9.43
CA SER A 59 15.31 11.55 -10.32
C SER A 59 15.20 10.04 -10.52
N ASP A 60 15.55 9.55 -11.70
CA ASP A 60 15.50 8.12 -12.04
C ASP A 60 16.21 7.22 -11.00
N ASP A 61 17.32 7.70 -10.42
CA ASP A 61 18.12 6.98 -9.42
C ASP A 61 17.58 7.06 -7.98
N PHE A 62 16.52 7.83 -7.72
CA PHE A 62 16.03 8.06 -6.36
C PHE A 62 15.68 6.76 -5.65
N GLY A 63 14.94 5.87 -6.33
CA GLY A 63 14.51 4.59 -5.75
C GLY A 63 15.70 3.69 -5.39
N ALA A 64 16.70 3.61 -6.28
CA ALA A 64 17.92 2.84 -6.03
C ALA A 64 18.73 3.42 -4.86
N SER A 65 18.89 4.75 -4.80
CA SER A 65 19.59 5.42 -3.69
C SER A 65 18.86 5.23 -2.36
N LEU A 66 17.53 5.32 -2.35
CA LEU A 66 16.72 5.10 -1.15
C LEU A 66 16.86 3.66 -0.64
N ALA A 67 16.73 2.68 -1.53
CA ALA A 67 16.88 1.26 -1.20
C ALA A 67 18.27 0.95 -0.62
N ALA A 68 19.34 1.49 -1.21
CA ALA A 68 20.70 1.31 -0.72
C ALA A 68 20.90 1.89 0.69
N ARG A 69 20.29 3.03 1.00
CA ARG A 69 20.35 3.65 2.33
C ARG A 69 19.56 2.85 3.35
N LEU A 70 18.36 2.38 3.01
CA LEU A 70 17.54 1.52 3.87
C LEU A 70 18.24 0.19 4.19
N ALA A 71 18.93 -0.41 3.22
CA ALA A 71 19.69 -1.64 3.45
C ALA A 71 20.89 -1.46 4.40
N ALA A 72 21.38 -0.23 4.57
CA ALA A 72 22.45 0.09 5.52
C ALA A 72 21.92 0.36 6.94
N GLU A 73 20.60 0.47 7.12
CA GLU A 73 19.97 0.67 8.43
C GLU A 73 19.87 -0.65 9.22
N PRO A 74 19.92 -0.62 10.56
CA PRO A 74 19.66 -1.79 11.37
C PRO A 74 18.22 -2.30 11.13
N ALA A 75 18.03 -3.62 11.21
CA ALA A 75 16.72 -4.22 11.01
C ALA A 75 15.67 -3.59 11.93
N TYR A 76 14.54 -3.19 11.35
CA TYR A 76 13.43 -2.61 12.10
C TYR A 76 12.86 -3.63 13.10
N VAL A 77 12.86 -3.26 14.38
CA VAL A 77 12.18 -4.02 15.43
C VAL A 77 10.88 -3.27 15.74
N PRO A 78 9.70 -3.83 15.40
CA PRO A 78 8.44 -3.21 15.78
C PRO A 78 8.39 -3.06 17.31
N ALA A 79 8.15 -1.84 17.79
CA ALA A 79 7.77 -1.67 19.19
C ALA A 79 6.48 -2.46 19.45
N ALA A 80 6.43 -3.21 20.54
CA ALA A 80 5.22 -3.93 20.92
C ALA A 80 4.05 -2.94 20.93
N ALA A 81 3.04 -3.18 20.08
CA ALA A 81 1.87 -2.33 20.03
C ALA A 81 1.22 -2.31 21.43
N PRO A 82 0.86 -1.14 21.97
CA PRO A 82 0.09 -1.10 23.21
C PRO A 82 -1.21 -1.88 22.99
N ALA A 83 -1.47 -2.85 23.87
CA ALA A 83 -2.66 -3.66 23.82
C ALA A 83 -3.92 -2.76 23.85
N GLY A 84 -4.66 -2.77 22.75
CA GLY A 84 -6.07 -2.40 22.65
C GLY A 84 -6.48 -1.06 23.28
N ARG A 85 -6.55 -0.01 22.46
CA ARG A 85 -7.69 0.91 22.63
C ARG A 85 -8.91 0.12 22.16
N ALA A 86 -9.64 -0.45 23.13
CA ALA A 86 -10.95 -1.03 22.88
C ALA A 86 -11.73 -0.05 22.00
N ALA A 87 -12.26 -0.57 20.88
CA ALA A 87 -13.18 0.16 20.03
C ALA A 87 -14.30 0.70 20.92
N ASP A 88 -14.42 2.02 20.99
CA ASP A 88 -15.61 2.65 21.52
C ASP A 88 -16.78 2.21 20.61
N PRO A 89 -17.84 1.61 21.15
CA PRO A 89 -18.94 1.14 20.34
C PRO A 89 -19.67 2.32 19.72
N ALA A 90 -19.59 2.39 18.39
CA ALA A 90 -20.60 2.92 17.47
C ALA A 90 -21.49 4.06 18.03
N GLU A 91 -21.07 5.31 17.81
CA GLU A 91 -21.98 6.45 17.85
C GLU A 91 -22.85 6.38 16.58
N THR A 92 -24.05 5.83 16.70
CA THR A 92 -25.11 5.88 15.68
C THR A 92 -25.49 7.34 15.41
N PRO A 93 -25.38 7.88 14.18
CA PRO A 93 -25.94 9.18 13.87
C PRO A 93 -27.45 8.98 13.59
N ALA A 94 -28.26 9.17 14.63
CA ALA A 94 -29.70 9.30 14.47
C ALA A 94 -30.19 10.56 15.21
N ASP A 95 -30.74 11.47 14.41
CA ASP A 95 -31.62 12.59 14.77
C ASP A 95 -31.15 13.63 15.79
N VAL A 96 -30.73 14.80 15.30
CA VAL A 96 -31.15 16.09 15.87
C VAL A 96 -31.43 17.10 14.76
N ILE A 97 -32.73 17.24 14.54
CA ILE A 97 -33.55 18.30 13.93
C ILE A 97 -32.94 19.73 13.96
N LEU A 98 -33.08 20.41 12.81
CA LEU A 98 -32.91 21.86 12.58
C LEU A 98 -33.71 22.73 13.55
N PRO A 99 -33.26 23.97 13.77
CA PRO A 99 -34.12 25.14 13.58
C PRO A 99 -33.87 25.84 12.24
#